data_AF-A0A8S3B0T5-F1
#
_entry.id   AF-A0A8S3B0T5-F1
#
_cell.length_a   1.000
_cell.length_b   1.000
_cell.length_c   1.000
_cell.angle_alpha   90.00
_cell.angle_beta   90.00
_cell.angle_gamma   90.00
#
_symmetry.space_group_name_H-M   'P 1'
#
loop_
_entity.id
_entity.type
_entity.pdbx_description
1 polymer ?
#
loop_
_entity_poly.entity_id
_entity_poly.type
_entity_poly.pdbx_seq_one_letter_code
_entity_poly.pdbx_strand_id
1 'polypeptide(L)' 'SPLRALTPSDFPSVTTDSKPFIIDFFSPFCPPCMHLLPEFRKASKRLTDK' A
#
# COMPACT_ATOMS: atom_id res chain seq x y z
N SER A 1 3.04 -8.25 5.58
CA SER A 1 2.37 -6.96 5.84
C SER A 1 1.03 -6.87 5.12
N PRO A 2 -0.10 -6.78 5.83
CA PRO A 2 -1.39 -6.51 5.22
C PRO A 2 -1.40 -5.11 4.57
N LEU A 3 -2.13 -4.97 3.46
CA LEU A 3 -2.37 -3.69 2.82
C LEU A 3 -3.01 -2.72 3.81
N ARG A 4 -2.41 -1.54 3.99
CA ARG A 4 -2.88 -0.50 4.91
C ARG A 4 -2.88 0.86 4.23
N ALA A 5 -3.98 1.60 4.38
CA ALA A 5 -4.02 3.01 3.99
C ALA A 5 -3.24 3.85 5.00
N LEU A 6 -2.38 4.75 4.50
CA LEU A 6 -1.56 5.62 5.33
C LEU A 6 -2.19 7.00 5.44
N THR A 7 -2.10 7.60 6.62
CA THR A 7 -2.34 9.02 6.82
C THR A 7 -1.02 9.81 6.76
N PRO A 8 -1.06 11.14 6.61
CA PRO A 8 0.15 11.97 6.65
C PRO A 8 0.98 11.79 7.93
N SER A 9 0.33 11.51 9.07
CA SER A 9 1.00 11.22 10.34
C SER A 9 1.68 9.85 10.38
N ASP A 10 1.17 8.87 9.64
CA ASP A 10 1.75 7.53 9.60
C ASP A 10 2.95 7.43 8.66
N PHE A 11 2.94 8.20 7.57
CA PHE A 11 3.90 8.08 6.48
C PHE A 11 5.38 8.15 6.93
N PRO A 12 5.80 9.12 7.78
CA PRO A 12 7.19 9.20 8.23
C PRO A 12 7.68 7.93 8.92
N SER A 13 6.81 7.30 9.73
CA SER A 13 7.16 6.09 10.49
C SER A 13 7.38 4.87 9.59
N VAL A 14 6.74 4.83 8.42
CA VAL A 14 6.88 3.73 7.46
C VAL A 14 8.15 3.90 6.62
N THR A 15 8.56 5.15 6.36
CA THR A 15 9.76 5.44 5.56
C THR A 15 11.07 5.29 6.33
N THR A 16 11.04 5.27 7.67
CA THR A 16 12.23 5.09 8.51
C THR A 16 12.53 3.62 8.83
N ASP A 17 11.60 2.71 8.57
CA ASP A 17 11.81 1.26 8.71
C ASP A 17 12.70 0.76 7.56
N SER A 18 13.60 -0.18 7.83
CA SER A 18 14.51 -0.76 6.83
C SER A 18 13.83 -1.79 5.92
N LYS A 19 12.53 -2.01 6.09
CA LYS A 19 11.75 -2.95 5.29
C LYS A 19 11.38 -2.36 3.93
N PRO A 20 11.51 -3.13 2.84
CA PRO A 20 11.04 -2.69 1.53
C PRO A 20 9.51 -2.55 1.54
N PHE A 21 9.02 -1.48 0.92
CA PHE A 21 7.60 -1.18 0.81
C PHE A 21 7.21 -0.76 -0.62
N ILE A 22 5.92 -0.87 -0.93
CA ILE A 22 5.32 -0.33 -2.16
C ILE A 22 4.20 0.61 -1.73
N ILE A 23 4.16 1.81 -2.30
CA ILE A 23 3.15 2.83 -1.99
C ILE A 23 2.38 3.15 -3.27
N ASP A 24 1.05 3.07 -3.17
CA ASP A 24 0.12 3.54 -4.19
C ASP A 24 -0.55 4.83 -3.67
N PHE A 25 -0.23 5.95 -4.31
CA PHE A 25 -0.87 7.24 -4.00
C PHE A 25 -2.18 7.33 -4.77
N PHE A 26 -3.29 7.02 -4.09
CA PHE A 26 -4.61 6.88 -4.70
C PHE A 26 -5.64 7.88 -4.15
N SER A 27 -6.79 7.95 -4.82
CA SER A 27 -7.99 8.67 -4.36
C SER A 27 -9.21 7.75 -4.46
N PRO A 28 -10.17 7.81 -3.52
CA PRO A 28 -11.39 7.00 -3.59
C PRO A 28 -12.29 7.35 -4.77
N PHE A 29 -12.09 8.51 -5.40
CA PHE A 29 -12.85 8.99 -6.55
C PHE A 29 -12.14 8.77 -7.89
N CYS A 30 -11.05 8.01 -7.91
CA CYS A 30 -10.29 7.67 -9.11
C CYS A 30 -10.64 6.26 -9.59
N PRO A 31 -11.46 6.09 -10.65
CA PRO A 31 -11.84 4.76 -11.13
C PRO A 31 -10.65 3.87 -11.53
N PRO A 32 -9.61 4.37 -12.23
CA PRO A 32 -8.41 3.57 -12.52
C PRO A 32 -7.71 3.05 -11.26
N CYS A 33 -7.64 3.87 -10.21
CA CYS A 33 -7.04 3.50 -8.94
C CYS A 33 -7.83 2.39 -8.24
N MET A 34 -9.17 2.49 -8.27
CA MET A 34 -10.05 1.47 -7.70
C MET A 34 -9.97 0.14 -8.45
N HIS A 35 -9.71 0.16 -9.77
CA HIS A 35 -9.45 -1.05 -10.55
C HIS A 35 -8.10 -1.70 -10.23
N LEU A 36 -7.09 -0.93 -9.81
CA LEU A 36 -5.77 -1.45 -9.41
C LEU A 36 -5.78 -2.08 -8.00
N LEU A 37 -6.61 -1.55 -7.11
CA LEU A 37 -6.66 -1.95 -5.69
C LEU A 37 -6.77 -3.47 -5.44
N PRO A 38 -7.56 -4.27 -6.20
CA PRO A 38 -7.60 -5.73 -6.04
C PRO A 38 -6.27 -6.41 -6.34
N GLU A 39 -5.54 -5.96 -7.36
CA GLU A 39 -4.23 -6.51 -7.72
C GLU A 39 -3.18 -6.12 -6.69
N PHE A 40 -3.24 -4.89 -6.18
CA PHE A 40 -2.38 -4.43 -5.10
C PHE A 40 -2.58 -5.24 -3.80
N ARG A 41 -3.83 -5.62 -3.49
CA ARG A 41 -4.15 -6.55 -2.38
C ARG A 41 -3.56 -7.94 -2.60
N LYS A 42 -3.61 -8.48 -3.82
CA LYS A 42 -3.00 -9.78 -4.15
C LYS A 42 -1.47 -9.72 -4.00
N ALA A 43 -0.85 -8.62 -4.45
CA ALA A 43 0.59 -8.41 -4.32
C ALA A 43 1.03 -8.33 -2.85
N SER A 44 0.30 -7.59 -2.00
CA SER A 44 0.57 -7.49 -0.55
C SER A 44 0.57 -8.86 0.14
N LYS A 45 -0.34 -9.77 -0.24
CA LYS A 45 -0.34 -11.15 0.29
C LYS A 45 0.92 -11.90 -0.11
N ARG A 46 1.27 -11.89 -1.40
CA ARG A 46 2.47 -12.59 -1.93
C ARG A 46 3.78 -12.08 -1.33
N LEU A 47 3.86 -10.79 -1.01
CA LEU A 47 5.03 -10.18 -0.35
C LEU A 47 5.09 -10.45 1.15
N THR A 48 4.01 -10.96 1.76
CA THR A 48 3.98 -11.32 3.18
C THR A 48 4.47 -12.75 3.42
N ASP A 49 4.33 -13.62 2.42
CA ASP A 49 4.73 -15.03 2.47
C ASP A 49 6.24 -15.24 2.23
N LYS A 50 7.02 -14.17 2.15
CA LYS A 50 8.43 -14.17 1.77
C LYS A 50 9.23 -13.27 2.71
#